data_AF-A0A522A3R4-F1
#
_entry.id   AF-A0A522A3R4-F1
#
_cell.length_a   1.000
_cell.length_b   1.000
_cell.length_c   1.000
_cell.angle_alpha   90.00
_cell.angle_beta   90.00
_cell.angle_gamma   90.00
#
_symmetry.space_group_name_H-M   'P 1'
#
loop_
_entity.id
_entity.type
_entity.pdbx_description
1 polymer ?
#
loop_
_entity_poly.entity_id
_entity_poly.type
_entity_poly.pdbx_seq_one_letter_code
_entity_poly.pdbx_strand_id
1 'polypeptide(L)'
;MQIASFLVLPFSQNAARGAEPTLYAATAPDTKPGAYYGPGGKLGLTGPVRETPMAAFAYDDAAAKQLFDQLEETAGVRYPL
;
A
#
# COMPACT_ATOMS: atom_id res chain seq x y z
N MET A 1 -1.02 11.90 29.63
CA MET A 1 -1.92 11.12 28.74
C MET A 1 -1.08 10.00 28.12
N GLN A 2 -0.89 8.88 28.82
CA GLN A 2 0.11 7.84 28.49
C GLN A 2 -0.47 6.42 28.46
N ILE A 3 -1.80 6.29 28.29
CA ILE A 3 -2.50 5.00 28.38
C ILE A 3 -2.66 4.35 26.98
N ALA A 4 -2.35 5.06 25.89
CA ALA A 4 -2.64 4.59 24.53
C ALA A 4 -1.62 3.59 23.94
N SER A 5 -0.39 3.52 24.46
CA SER A 5 0.68 2.78 23.79
C SER A 5 0.54 1.26 23.84
N PHE A 6 -0.06 0.67 24.89
CA PHE A 6 -0.10 -0.79 25.04
C PHE A 6 -1.19 -1.49 24.21
N LEU A 7 -2.26 -0.77 23.85
CA LEU A 7 -3.39 -1.36 23.10
C LEU A 7 -3.08 -1.57 21.60
N VAL A 8 -2.13 -0.82 21.04
CA VAL A 8 -1.79 -0.86 19.61
C VAL A 8 -0.61 -1.80 19.29
N LEU A 9 0.20 -2.15 20.29
CA LEU A 9 1.36 -3.05 20.13
C LEU A 9 1.04 -4.39 19.45
N PRO A 10 -0.06 -5.12 19.77
CA PRO A 10 -0.36 -6.38 19.09
C PRO A 10 -0.80 -6.19 17.62
N PHE A 11 -1.11 -4.95 17.23
CA PHE A 11 -1.55 -4.56 15.88
C PHE A 11 -0.48 -3.75 15.12
N SER A 12 0.74 -3.70 15.66
CA SER A 12 1.85 -2.93 15.10
C SER A 12 3.09 -3.82 14.95
N GLN A 13 4.01 -3.43 14.08
CA GLN A 13 5.30 -4.07 13.89
C GLN A 13 6.40 -3.01 13.85
N ASN A 14 7.62 -3.40 14.21
CA ASN A 14 8.75 -2.47 14.17
C ASN A 14 9.02 -1.95 12.75
N ALA A 15 9.79 -0.87 12.64
CA ALA A 15 10.07 -0.22 11.36
C ALA A 15 10.68 -1.16 10.32
N ALA A 16 11.59 -2.06 10.72
CA ALA A 16 12.22 -3.00 9.81
C ALA A 16 11.18 -3.96 9.18
N ARG A 17 10.30 -4.54 10.00
CA ARG A 17 9.18 -5.37 9.53
C ARG A 17 8.17 -4.56 8.71
N GLY A 18 7.92 -3.31 9.10
CA GLY A 18 7.06 -2.36 8.39
C GLY A 18 7.53 -2.05 6.98
N ALA A 19 8.84 -2.07 6.74
CA ALA A 19 9.44 -1.80 5.44
C ALA A 19 9.44 -3.02 4.49
N GLU A 20 9.18 -4.24 4.99
CA GLU A 20 9.26 -5.45 4.16
C GLU A 20 8.34 -5.42 2.93
N PRO A 21 7.06 -4.99 2.99
CA PRO A 21 6.22 -4.93 1.80
C PRO A 21 6.77 -4.00 0.72
N THR A 22 7.34 -2.87 1.10
CA THR A 22 7.98 -1.93 0.17
C THR A 22 9.23 -2.53 -0.46
N LEU A 23 10.10 -3.17 0.33
CA LEU A 23 11.30 -3.83 -0.17
C LEU A 23 10.94 -4.98 -1.11
N TYR A 24 9.95 -5.79 -0.75
CA TYR A 24 9.48 -6.90 -1.58
C TYR A 24 8.94 -6.38 -2.91
N ALA A 25 8.02 -5.40 -2.89
CA ALA A 25 7.47 -4.79 -4.11
C ALA A 25 8.53 -4.16 -5.02
N ALA A 26 9.63 -3.65 -4.44
CA ALA A 26 10.70 -3.00 -5.19
C ALA A 26 11.78 -3.96 -5.71
N THR A 27 11.95 -5.15 -5.11
CA THR A 27 13.14 -5.99 -5.35
C THR A 27 12.87 -7.46 -5.61
N ALA A 28 11.71 -8.00 -5.23
CA ALA A 28 11.45 -9.42 -5.38
C ALA A 28 11.21 -9.78 -6.86
N PRO A 29 11.80 -10.88 -7.35
CA PRO A 29 11.75 -11.25 -8.78
C PRO A 29 10.37 -11.70 -9.26
N ASP A 30 9.48 -12.05 -8.32
CA ASP A 30 8.14 -12.58 -8.54
C ASP A 30 7.04 -11.51 -8.40
N THR A 31 7.41 -10.23 -8.30
CA THR A 31 6.43 -9.14 -8.28
C THR A 31 5.68 -9.00 -9.60
N LYS A 32 4.39 -8.66 -9.53
CA LYS A 32 3.53 -8.46 -10.70
C LYS A 32 3.19 -6.98 -10.87
N PRO A 33 3.14 -6.45 -12.11
CA PRO A 33 2.60 -5.12 -12.37
C PRO A 33 1.17 -4.98 -11.81
N GLY A 34 0.90 -3.86 -11.13
CA GLY A 34 -0.42 -3.57 -10.56
C GLY A 34 -0.79 -4.37 -9.29
N ALA A 35 0.08 -5.26 -8.81
CA ALA A 35 -0.17 -5.98 -7.56
C ALA A 35 0.06 -5.07 -6.33
N TYR A 36 -0.65 -5.39 -5.24
CA TYR A 36 -0.55 -4.70 -3.97
C TYR A 36 0.00 -5.64 -2.90
N TYR A 37 1.11 -5.27 -2.27
CA TYR A 37 1.81 -6.10 -1.29
C TYR A 37 1.71 -5.50 0.11
N GLY A 38 1.37 -6.34 1.09
CA GLY A 38 1.15 -5.91 2.46
C GLY A 38 1.36 -7.02 3.48
N PRO A 39 1.27 -6.71 4.79
CA PRO A 39 1.38 -7.70 5.84
C PRO A 39 0.29 -8.76 5.72
N GLY A 40 0.67 -10.02 5.88
CA GLY A 40 -0.21 -11.13 5.57
C GLY A 40 -1.11 -11.61 6.70
N GLY A 41 -0.90 -11.10 7.91
CA GLY A 41 -1.63 -11.48 9.12
C GLY A 41 -3.02 -10.86 9.22
N LYS A 42 -3.55 -10.85 10.45
CA LYS A 42 -4.92 -10.43 10.73
C LYS A 42 -5.14 -8.99 10.28
N LEU A 43 -6.23 -8.77 9.53
CA LEU A 43 -6.65 -7.47 9.02
C LEU A 43 -5.59 -6.74 8.16
N GLY A 44 -4.54 -7.42 7.71
CA GLY A 44 -3.43 -6.80 6.97
C GLY A 44 -2.53 -5.89 7.83
N LEU A 45 -2.56 -6.03 9.16
CA LEU A 45 -1.87 -5.11 10.07
C LEU A 45 -0.41 -5.52 10.35
N THR A 46 -0.16 -6.81 10.49
CA THR A 46 1.16 -7.36 10.84
C THR A 46 1.42 -8.69 10.13
N GLY A 47 2.66 -9.19 10.21
CA GLY A 47 3.05 -10.50 9.70
C GLY A 47 3.92 -10.44 8.43
N PRO A 48 4.25 -11.60 7.84
CA PRO A 48 5.05 -11.68 6.61
C PRO A 48 4.37 -10.99 5.43
N VAL A 49 5.16 -10.38 4.54
CA VAL A 49 4.64 -9.82 3.29
C VAL A 49 3.94 -10.90 2.45
N ARG A 50 2.82 -10.53 1.82
CA ARG A 50 2.16 -11.29 0.77
C ARG A 50 1.47 -10.35 -0.21
N GLU A 51 1.05 -10.89 -1.35
CA GLU A 51 0.07 -10.21 -2.19
C GLU A 51 -1.27 -10.08 -1.42
N THR A 52 -1.83 -8.88 -1.45
CA THR A 52 -3.02 -8.48 -0.70
C THR A 52 -4.02 -7.79 -1.63
N PRO A 53 -5.33 -8.00 -1.44
CA PRO A 53 -6.33 -7.26 -2.20
C PRO A 53 -6.29 -5.78 -1.84
N MET A 54 -6.58 -4.93 -2.82
CA MET A 54 -6.84 -3.52 -2.58
C MET A 54 -8.30 -3.33 -2.14
N ALA A 55 -8.63 -2.12 -1.69
CA ALA A 55 -10.02 -1.76 -1.49
C ALA A 55 -10.80 -1.86 -2.81
N ALA A 56 -12.07 -2.28 -2.76
CA ALA A 56 -12.86 -2.56 -3.97
C ALA A 56 -12.92 -1.37 -4.95
N PHE A 57 -13.01 -0.14 -4.43
CA PHE A 57 -13.03 1.08 -5.24
C PHE A 57 -11.70 1.37 -5.95
N ALA A 58 -10.60 0.79 -5.49
CA ALA A 58 -9.28 0.98 -6.11
C ALA A 58 -9.16 0.24 -7.46
N TYR A 59 -10.13 -0.61 -7.80
CA TYR A 59 -10.24 -1.30 -9.09
C TYR A 59 -11.12 -0.55 -10.11
N ASP A 60 -11.58 0.67 -9.79
CA ASP A 60 -12.35 1.49 -10.72
C ASP A 60 -11.42 2.27 -11.65
N ASP A 61 -11.22 1.76 -12.86
CA ASP A 61 -10.36 2.36 -13.89
C ASP A 61 -10.84 3.75 -14.33
N ALA A 62 -12.16 4.00 -14.33
CA ALA A 62 -12.70 5.29 -14.72
C ALA A 62 -12.40 6.34 -13.65
N ALA A 63 -12.57 6.00 -12.37
CA ALA A 63 -12.18 6.85 -11.26
C ALA A 63 -10.67 7.10 -11.22
N ALA A 64 -9.86 6.06 -11.46
CA ALA A 64 -8.40 6.18 -11.53
C ALA A 64 -7.96 7.14 -12.65
N LYS A 65 -8.56 7.03 -13.84
CA LYS A 65 -8.27 7.94 -14.95
C LYS A 65 -8.65 9.39 -14.64
N GLN A 66 -9.86 9.61 -14.11
CA GLN A 66 -10.32 10.96 -13.74
C GLN A 66 -9.40 11.59 -12.69
N LEU A 67 -8.98 10.81 -11.68
CA LEU A 67 -8.03 11.26 -10.67
C LEU A 67 -6.69 11.64 -11.29
N PHE A 68 -6.16 10.80 -12.19
CA PHE A 68 -4.87 11.07 -12.83
C PHE A 68 -4.92 12.33 -13.70
N ASP A 69 -5.96 12.50 -14.52
CA ASP A 69 -6.16 13.70 -15.35
C ASP A 69 -6.21 14.99 -14.48
N GLN A 70 -6.88 14.93 -13.33
CA GLN A 70 -6.91 16.05 -12.36
C GLN A 70 -5.55 16.32 -11.72
N LEU A 71 -4.78 15.28 -11.40
CA LEU A 71 -3.43 15.42 -10.83
C LEU A 71 -2.49 16.09 -11.84
N GLU A 72 -2.56 15.72 -13.11
CA GLU A 72 -1.80 16.36 -14.19
C GLU A 72 -2.15 17.84 -14.33
N GLU A 73 -3.43 18.19 -14.32
CA GLU A 73 -3.87 19.60 -14.34
C GLU A 73 -3.35 20.36 -13.12
N THR A 74 -3.53 19.79 -11.93
CA THR A 74 -3.14 20.43 -10.65
C THR A 74 -1.63 20.63 -10.55
N ALA A 75 -0.84 19.64 -10.99
CA ALA A 75 0.61 19.70 -10.96
C ALA A 75 1.20 20.45 -12.16
N GLY A 76 0.40 20.81 -13.17
CA GLY A 76 0.87 21.47 -14.39
C GLY A 76 1.82 20.62 -15.25
N VAL A 77 1.74 19.29 -15.11
CA VAL A 77 2.56 18.33 -15.88
C VAL A 77 1.68 17.52 -16.81
N ARG A 78 2.28 16.91 -17.84
CA ARG A 78 1.63 15.92 -18.71
C ARG A 78 2.56 14.74 -18.90
N TYR A 79 2.05 13.55 -18.63
CA TYR A 79 2.72 12.30 -18.85
C TYR A 79 2.32 11.76 -20.23
N PRO A 80 3.29 11.40 -21.08
CA PRO A 80 3.01 10.62 -22.27
C PRO A 80 2.81 9.16 -21.85
N LEU A 81 1.59 8.83 -21.42
CA LEU A 81 1.19 7.45 -21.13
C LEU A 81 0.80 6.71 -22.43
#